data_AF-A0A2X1QQV7-F1
#
_entry.id   AF-A0A2X1QQV7-F1
#
_cell.length_a   1.000
_cell.length_b   1.000
_cell.length_c   1.000
_cell.angle_alpha   90.00
_cell.angle_beta   90.00
_cell.angle_gamma   90.00
#
_symmetry.space_group_name_H-M   'P 1'
#
loop_
_entity.id
_entity.type
_entity.pdbx_description
1 polymer ?
#
loop_
_entity_poly.entity_id
_entity_poly.type
_entity_poly.pdbx_seq_one_letter_code
_entity_poly.pdbx_strand_id
1 'polypeptide(L)'
;MWILLEGLSPAISIEQKSTSHNPRSTVGTITEIYDYLRLLFARVGEPRCPDHNVPLTAQTISQMVDKVLSLPEDSKMMLLAPVVKNRKGEHLKILENIAAQGYISCAY
;
A
#
# COMPACT_ATOMS: atom_id res chain seq x y z
N MET A 1 6.53 54.60 -11.76
CA MET A 1 5.38 54.12 -12.55
C MET A 1 5.41 52.59 -12.49
N TRP A 2 4.76 52.00 -11.49
CA TRP A 2 4.65 50.55 -11.36
C TRP A 2 3.34 50.14 -12.04
N ILE A 3 3.41 49.40 -13.13
CA ILE A 3 2.21 48.84 -13.76
C ILE A 3 2.02 47.46 -13.15
N LEU A 4 1.02 47.35 -12.28
CA LEU A 4 0.50 46.09 -11.77
C LEU A 4 -0.27 45.42 -12.94
N LEU A 5 0.36 44.46 -13.61
CA LEU A 5 -0.26 43.69 -14.69
C LEU A 5 -1.14 42.58 -14.09
N GLU A 6 -2.36 42.94 -13.69
CA GLU A 6 -3.42 41.99 -13.39
C GLU A 6 -3.99 41.45 -14.71
N GLY A 7 -3.68 40.20 -15.04
CA GLY A 7 -4.17 39.56 -16.27
C GLY A 7 -3.22 38.59 -16.96
N LEU A 8 -2.08 38.22 -16.35
CA LEU A 8 -1.23 37.18 -16.92
C LEU A 8 -1.97 35.84 -16.89
N SER A 9 -2.23 35.27 -18.07
CA SER A 9 -2.64 33.87 -18.19
C SER A 9 -1.57 32.99 -17.57
N PRO A 10 -1.93 31.86 -16.92
CA PRO A 10 -0.96 30.98 -16.29
C PRO A 10 0.11 30.58 -17.31
N ALA A 11 1.34 31.05 -17.10
CA ALA A 11 2.47 30.74 -17.95
C ALA A 11 3.14 29.46 -17.45
N ILE A 12 3.28 28.47 -18.33
CA ILE A 12 4.01 27.23 -18.06
C ILE A 12 5.35 27.32 -18.77
N SER A 13 6.45 27.34 -18.02
CA SER A 13 7.80 27.21 -18.59
C SER A 13 8.12 25.74 -18.79
N ILE A 14 8.49 25.36 -20.02
CA ILE A 14 8.95 24.01 -20.34
C ILE A 14 10.44 24.12 -20.66
N GLU A 15 11.27 23.75 -19.70
CA GLU A 15 12.73 23.77 -19.81
C GLU A 15 13.28 22.33 -19.91
N GLN A 16 14.31 22.13 -20.72
CA GLN A 16 15.04 20.87 -20.78
C GLN A 16 15.96 20.75 -19.56
N LYS A 17 15.37 20.48 -18.39
CA LYS A 17 16.13 20.18 -17.17
C LYS A 17 16.74 18.79 -17.33
N SER A 18 18.06 18.66 -17.10
CA SER A 18 18.73 17.37 -17.08
C SER A 18 18.00 16.43 -16.12
N THR A 19 17.69 15.22 -16.59
CA THR A 19 16.90 14.25 -15.84
C THR A 19 17.56 13.97 -14.50
N SER A 20 16.88 14.30 -13.41
CA SER A 20 17.28 13.86 -12.06
C SER A 20 17.35 12.34 -12.06
N HIS A 21 18.57 11.79 -11.91
CA HIS A 21 18.81 10.36 -12.00
C HIS A 21 18.39 9.66 -10.71
N ASN A 22 17.08 9.50 -10.51
CA ASN A 22 16.57 8.59 -9.50
C ASN A 22 16.43 7.19 -10.15
N PRO A 23 17.15 6.16 -9.67
CA PRO A 23 17.10 4.82 -10.26
C PRO A 23 15.72 4.15 -10.17
N ARG A 24 14.79 4.69 -9.37
CA ARG A 24 13.40 4.22 -9.30
C ARG A 24 12.45 4.97 -10.23
N SER A 25 12.88 6.11 -10.79
CA SER A 25 12.05 6.89 -11.71
C SER A 25 12.18 6.32 -13.11
N THR A 26 11.05 5.86 -13.66
CA THR A 26 10.96 5.38 -15.03
C THR A 26 10.13 6.35 -15.87
N VAL A 27 10.17 6.23 -17.20
CA VAL A 27 9.26 6.99 -18.10
C VAL A 27 7.80 6.81 -17.69
N GLY A 28 7.42 5.60 -17.25
CA GLY A 28 6.07 5.31 -16.77
C GLY A 28 5.69 6.05 -15.48
N THR A 29 6.67 6.36 -14.61
CA THR A 29 6.43 7.17 -13.40
C THR A 29 6.35 8.66 -13.74
N ILE A 30 7.18 9.13 -14.66
CA ILE A 30 7.21 10.55 -15.08
C ILE A 30 5.94 10.93 -15.84
N THR A 31 5.41 10.01 -16.64
CA THR A 31 4.17 10.20 -17.42
C THR A 31 2.91 9.76 -16.66
N GLU A 32 3.04 9.33 -15.41
CA GLU A 32 1.95 8.77 -14.58
C GLU A 32 1.28 7.49 -15.13
N ILE A 33 1.67 7.01 -16.33
CA ILE A 33 1.13 5.80 -16.96
C ILE A 33 1.24 4.60 -16.00
N TYR A 34 2.32 4.50 -15.23
CA TYR A 34 2.49 3.42 -14.26
C TYR A 34 1.39 3.42 -13.18
N ASP A 35 0.90 4.59 -12.77
CA ASP A 35 -0.19 4.67 -11.78
C ASP A 35 -1.53 4.23 -12.38
N TYR A 36 -1.79 4.57 -13.64
CA TYR A 36 -2.94 4.03 -14.38
C TYR A 36 -2.85 2.50 -14.54
N LEU A 37 -1.67 1.98 -14.89
CA LEU A 37 -1.45 0.54 -14.99
C LEU A 37 -1.70 -0.15 -13.64
N ARG A 38 -1.23 0.42 -12.53
CA ARG A 38 -1.51 -0.12 -11.19
C ARG A 38 -3.00 -0.20 -10.89
N LEU A 39 -3.76 0.84 -11.25
CA LEU A 39 -5.22 0.82 -11.08
C LEU A 39 -5.89 -0.21 -11.99
N LEU A 40 -5.42 -0.37 -13.22
CA LEU A 40 -5.94 -1.35 -14.17
C LEU A 40 -5.75 -2.79 -13.64
N PHE A 41 -4.52 -3.14 -13.24
CA PHE A 41 -4.22 -4.47 -12.71
C PHE A 41 -4.89 -4.73 -11.36
N ALA A 42 -5.07 -3.71 -10.51
CA ALA A 42 -5.81 -3.87 -9.26
C ALA A 42 -7.30 -4.17 -9.47
N ARG A 43 -7.90 -3.71 -10.57
CA ARG A 43 -9.33 -3.91 -10.86
C ARG A 43 -9.63 -5.14 -11.71
N VAL A 44 -8.80 -5.42 -12.71
CA VAL A 44 -9.06 -6.45 -13.74
C VAL A 44 -8.05 -7.60 -13.68
N GLY A 45 -6.94 -7.43 -12.96
CA GLY A 45 -5.92 -8.48 -12.84
C GLY A 45 -6.42 -9.67 -12.02
N GLU A 46 -6.29 -10.88 -12.58
CA GLU A 46 -6.46 -12.12 -11.84
C GLU A 46 -5.16 -12.47 -11.10
N PRO A 47 -5.13 -12.49 -9.76
CA PRO A 47 -3.95 -12.90 -9.03
C PRO A 47 -3.72 -14.40 -9.22
N ARG A 48 -2.49 -14.80 -9.55
CA ARG A 48 -2.08 -16.20 -9.71
C ARG A 48 -0.92 -16.55 -8.82
N CYS A 49 -0.87 -17.80 -8.39
CA CYS A 49 0.26 -18.33 -7.62
C CYS A 49 1.50 -18.42 -8.55
N PRO A 50 2.67 -17.91 -8.16
CA PRO A 50 3.87 -17.95 -8.99
C PRO A 50 4.36 -19.38 -9.29
N ASP A 51 4.14 -20.33 -8.37
CA ASP A 51 4.65 -21.70 -8.52
C ASP A 51 3.67 -22.62 -9.25
N HIS A 52 2.37 -22.48 -8.99
CA HIS A 52 1.34 -23.42 -9.46
C HIS A 52 0.41 -22.83 -10.53
N ASN A 53 0.53 -21.52 -10.81
CA ASN A 53 -0.28 -20.77 -11.78
C ASN A 53 -1.80 -20.86 -11.59
N VAL A 54 -2.25 -21.30 -10.41
CA VAL A 54 -3.67 -21.37 -10.03
C VAL A 54 -4.20 -19.99 -9.62
N PRO A 55 -5.49 -19.71 -9.88
CA PRO A 55 -6.11 -18.45 -9.45
C PRO A 55 -6.16 -18.38 -7.91
N LEU A 56 -5.71 -17.26 -7.34
CA LEU A 56 -5.82 -17.00 -5.92
C LEU A 56 -7.23 -16.53 -5.60
N THR A 57 -8.02 -17.39 -4.97
CA THR A 57 -9.33 -17.02 -4.42
C THR A 57 -9.21 -16.57 -2.96
N ALA A 58 -10.16 -15.75 -2.51
CA ALA A 58 -10.27 -15.41 -1.09
C ALA A 58 -10.48 -16.69 -0.26
N GLN A 59 -9.70 -16.83 0.80
CA GLN A 59 -9.82 -17.97 1.73
C GLN A 59 -10.88 -17.67 2.78
N THR A 60 -11.63 -18.69 3.17
CA THR A 60 -12.60 -18.58 4.27
C THR A 60 -11.88 -18.64 5.62
N ILE A 61 -12.53 -18.12 6.67
CA ILE A 61 -11.98 -18.16 8.04
C ILE A 61 -11.74 -19.62 8.47
N SER A 62 -12.67 -20.53 8.15
CA SER A 62 -12.52 -21.96 8.45
C SER A 62 -11.26 -22.55 7.81
N GLN A 63 -11.02 -22.27 6.51
CA GLN A 63 -9.81 -22.73 5.82
C GLN A 63 -8.52 -22.19 6.46
N MET A 64 -8.54 -20.97 6.99
CA MET A 64 -7.40 -20.41 7.72
C MET A 64 -7.15 -21.15 9.04
N VAL A 65 -8.20 -21.47 9.80
CA VAL A 65 -8.11 -22.23 11.06
C VAL A 65 -7.61 -23.64 10.82
N ASP A 66 -8.17 -24.34 9.83
CA ASP A 66 -7.76 -25.70 9.45
C ASP A 66 -6.27 -25.74 9.08
N LYS A 67 -5.79 -24.72 8.37
CA LYS A 67 -4.37 -24.59 8.02
C LYS A 67 -3.48 -24.39 9.24
N VAL A 68 -3.93 -23.60 10.23
CA VAL A 68 -3.18 -23.41 11.48
C VAL A 68 -3.14 -24.70 12.31
N LEU A 69 -4.24 -25.46 12.36
CA LEU A 69 -4.31 -26.75 13.06
C LEU A 69 -3.47 -27.85 12.40
N SER A 70 -3.23 -27.76 11.08
CA SER A 70 -2.40 -28.73 10.33
C SER A 70 -0.89 -28.61 10.60
N LEU A 71 -0.45 -27.60 11.36
CA LEU A 71 0.95 -27.36 11.67
C LEU A 71 1.43 -28.26 12.82
N PRO A 72 2.72 -28.60 12.88
CA PRO A 72 3.25 -29.52 13.89
C PRO A 72 3.02 -28.99 15.31
N GLU A 73 2.65 -29.89 16.23
CA GLU A 73 2.19 -29.58 17.60
C GLU A 73 3.20 -28.81 18.48
N ASP A 74 4.46 -28.68 18.07
CA ASP A 74 5.51 -27.99 18.81
C ASP A 74 5.98 -26.67 18.16
N SER A 75 5.18 -26.13 17.23
CA SER A 75 5.47 -24.88 16.56
C SER A 75 5.02 -23.66 17.37
N LYS A 76 5.97 -22.93 17.96
CA LYS A 76 5.71 -21.63 18.60
C LYS A 76 5.42 -20.58 17.52
N MET A 77 4.16 -20.20 17.37
CA MET A 77 3.72 -19.13 16.49
C MET A 77 3.17 -17.94 17.27
N MET A 78 3.43 -16.74 16.75
CA MET A 78 2.86 -15.50 17.28
C MET A 78 1.74 -15.05 16.35
N LEU A 79 0.49 -15.02 16.85
CA LEU A 79 -0.64 -14.52 16.10
C LEU A 79 -0.67 -12.99 16.18
N LEU A 80 -0.38 -12.34 15.05
CA LEU A 80 -0.36 -10.88 14.93
C LEU A 80 -1.55 -10.40 14.10
N ALA A 81 -2.24 -9.37 14.61
CA ALA A 81 -3.30 -8.69 13.90
C ALA A 81 -2.83 -7.28 13.49
N PRO A 82 -2.45 -7.06 12.22
CA PRO A 82 -2.02 -5.74 11.75
C PRO A 82 -3.24 -4.80 11.61
N VAL A 83 -3.58 -4.09 12.69
CA VAL A 83 -4.73 -3.17 12.77
C VAL A 83 -4.54 -1.94 11.87
N VAL A 84 -3.30 -1.46 11.72
CA VAL A 84 -2.96 -0.31 10.88
C VAL A 84 -1.93 -0.74 9.83
N LYS A 85 -2.25 -0.55 8.55
CA LYS A 85 -1.33 -0.78 7.43
C LYS A 85 -1.18 0.49 6.60
N ASN A 86 -0.01 1.12 6.63
CA ASN A 86 0.35 2.27 5.79
C ASN A 86 -0.66 3.43 5.79
N ARG A 87 -1.40 3.65 6.89
CA ARG A 87 -2.31 4.79 7.04
C ARG A 87 -1.64 5.90 7.83
N LYS A 88 -1.58 7.10 7.25
CA LYS A 88 -1.11 8.31 7.92
C LYS A 88 -2.13 8.73 8.99
N GLY A 89 -1.67 9.05 10.19
CA GLY A 89 -2.51 9.54 11.30
C GLY A 89 -1.93 9.17 12.67
N GLU A 90 -2.32 9.93 13.70
CA GLU A 90 -2.03 9.61 15.09
C GLU A 90 -3.11 8.63 15.59
N HIS A 91 -2.80 7.34 15.60
CA HIS A 91 -3.73 6.25 15.93
C HIS A 91 -4.02 6.13 17.45
N LEU A 92 -4.06 7.25 18.18
CA LEU A 92 -4.18 7.30 19.64
C LEU A 92 -5.45 6.61 20.16
N LYS A 93 -6.60 6.89 19.55
CA LYS A 93 -7.89 6.26 19.91
C LYS A 93 -7.87 4.73 19.71
N ILE A 94 -7.14 4.24 18.72
CA ILE A 94 -7.04 2.81 18.44
C ILE A 94 -6.19 2.15 19.52
N LEU A 95 -5.08 2.78 19.92
CA LEU A 95 -4.22 2.28 20.98
C LEU A 95 -4.94 2.26 22.34
N GLU A 96 -5.71 3.31 22.66
CA GLU A 96 -6.54 3.35 23.87
C GLU A 96 -7.56 2.22 23.90
N ASN A 97 -8.24 1.95 22.77
CA ASN A 97 -9.19 0.85 22.67
C ASN A 97 -8.53 -0.53 22.81
N ILE A 98 -7.34 -0.73 22.23
CA ILE A 98 -6.58 -1.99 22.34
C ILE A 98 -6.10 -2.20 23.79
N ALA A 99 -5.65 -1.13 24.45
CA ALA A 99 -5.27 -1.17 25.86
C ALA A 99 -6.48 -1.45 26.77
N ALA A 100 -7.65 -0.86 26.48
CA ALA A 100 -8.90 -1.12 27.20
C ALA A 100 -9.39 -2.57 27.04
N GLN A 101 -9.09 -3.22 25.91
CA GLN A 101 -9.36 -4.64 25.67
C GLN A 101 -8.34 -5.58 26.33
N GLY A 102 -7.30 -5.04 26.99
CA GLY A 102 -6.32 -5.83 27.75
C GLY A 102 -5.19 -6.43 26.92
N TYR A 103 -4.99 -5.98 25.67
CA TYR A 103 -3.86 -6.44 24.85
C TYR A 103 -2.59 -5.68 25.23
N ILE A 104 -1.53 -6.42 25.60
CA ILE A 104 -0.27 -5.87 26.13
C ILE A 104 0.85 -5.87 25.07
N SER A 105 0.76 -6.74 24.05
CA SER A 105 1.77 -6.87 23.00
C SER A 105 1.25 -6.31 21.68
N CYS A 106 1.73 -5.12 21.31
CA CYS A 106 1.56 -4.54 19.99
C CYS A 106 2.91 -4.62 19.27
N ALA A 107 3.02 -5.48 18.25
CA ALA A 107 4.17 -5.48 17.35
C ALA A 107 4.01 -4.33 16.35
N TYR A 108 5.06 -3.51 16.21
CA TYR A 108 5.13 -2.39 15.26
C TYR A 108 5.50 -2.86 13.85
#